data_AF-A0A8H7SMR4-F1
#
_entry.id   AF-A0A8H7SMR4-F1
#
_cell.length_a   1.000
_cell.length_b   1.000
_cell.length_c   1.000
_cell.angle_alpha   90.00
_cell.angle_beta   90.00
_cell.angle_gamma   90.00
#
_symmetry.space_group_name_H-M   'P 1'
#
loop_
_entity.id
_entity.type
_entity.pdbx_description
1 polymer ?
#
loop_
_entity_poly.entity_id
_entity_poly.type
_entity_poly.pdbx_seq_one_letter_code
_entity_poly.pdbx_strand_id
1 'polypeptide(L)'
;MKFIFTLVSAFVFSQLVFAQSPACTAQEVLTTCLSMEDTYLKTCTAQDYACLCKWHTEKLSCFDSCPQDVGRPFVQGSKDTFCSIAKTYNT
;
A
#
# COMPACT_ATOMS: atom_id res chain seq x y z
N MET A 1 -3.23 -43.90 22.78
CA MET A 1 -2.61 -43.19 23.93
C MET A 1 -1.35 -42.55 23.39
N LYS A 2 -1.03 -41.25 23.42
CA LYS A 2 -1.55 -40.04 24.08
C LYS A 2 -0.92 -38.89 23.27
N PHE A 3 -1.68 -38.17 22.43
CA PHE A 3 -1.16 -37.02 21.69
C PHE A 3 -1.26 -35.79 22.60
N ILE A 4 -0.11 -35.30 23.03
CA ILE A 4 0.02 -34.15 23.93
C ILE A 4 -0.28 -32.88 23.12
N PHE A 5 -1.36 -32.20 23.49
CA PHE A 5 -1.72 -30.85 23.10
C PHE A 5 -0.68 -29.86 23.62
N THR A 6 0.00 -29.11 22.74
CA THR A 6 0.83 -27.98 23.13
C THR A 6 0.38 -26.70 22.41
N LEU A 7 -0.32 -25.88 23.19
CA LEU A 7 -0.20 -24.42 23.33
C LEU A 7 -0.31 -23.57 22.06
N VAL A 8 -1.52 -23.07 21.83
CA VAL A 8 -1.78 -21.87 21.02
C VAL A 8 -1.20 -20.67 21.77
N SER A 9 -0.08 -20.13 21.29
CA SER A 9 0.47 -18.85 21.72
C SER A 9 -0.36 -17.72 21.11
N ALA A 10 -1.23 -17.11 21.91
CA ALA A 10 -1.89 -15.87 21.56
C ALA A 10 -0.85 -14.72 21.54
N PHE A 11 -0.45 -14.29 20.35
CA PHE A 11 0.30 -13.04 20.18
C PHE A 11 -0.66 -11.87 20.38
N VAL A 12 -0.59 -11.24 21.56
CA VAL A 12 -1.26 -9.97 21.83
C VAL A 12 -0.40 -8.85 21.25
N PHE A 13 -0.80 -8.32 20.09
CA PHE A 13 -0.19 -7.12 19.51
C PHE A 13 -0.75 -5.89 20.27
N SER A 14 0.08 -5.27 21.10
CA SER A 14 -0.23 -3.98 21.72
C SER A 14 -0.32 -2.90 20.64
N GLN A 15 -1.49 -2.28 20.50
CA GLN A 15 -1.75 -1.23 19.52
C GLN A 15 -1.18 0.10 20.02
N LEU A 16 -0.08 0.56 19.42
CA LEU A 16 0.42 1.92 19.62
C LEU A 16 -0.40 2.86 18.71
N VAL A 17 -1.32 3.61 19.31
CA VAL A 17 -2.11 4.64 18.61
C VAL A 17 -1.22 5.87 18.38
N PHE A 18 -0.77 6.09 17.14
CA PHE A 18 -0.08 7.31 16.76
C PHE A 18 -1.03 8.33 16.11
N ALA A 19 -1.04 9.53 16.70
CA ALA A 19 -1.46 10.85 16.22
C ALA A 19 -2.69 11.01 15.29
N GLN A 20 -3.65 11.80 15.80
CA GLN A 20 -4.93 12.13 15.19
C GLN A 20 -4.82 13.23 14.10
N SER A 21 -4.55 12.85 12.85
CA SER A 21 -5.31 13.36 11.67
C SER A 21 -6.72 12.70 11.74
N PRO A 22 -7.84 13.12 11.09
CA PRO A 22 -9.11 12.37 11.18
C PRO A 22 -8.83 10.87 10.94
N ALA A 23 -8.81 10.12 12.04
CA ALA A 23 -7.88 9.00 12.12
C ALA A 23 -8.41 7.90 11.25
N CYS A 24 -7.66 7.52 10.21
CA CYS A 24 -8.05 6.35 9.45
C CYS A 24 -8.07 5.16 10.41
N THR A 25 -9.25 4.57 10.62
CA THR A 25 -9.43 3.41 11.49
C THR A 25 -8.71 2.17 10.97
N ALA A 26 -8.34 2.17 9.69
CA ALA A 26 -7.62 1.11 9.00
C ALA A 26 -6.14 1.46 8.71
N GLN A 27 -5.50 2.25 9.58
CA GLN A 27 -4.12 2.72 9.37
C GLN A 27 -3.12 1.58 9.11
N GLU A 28 -3.26 0.45 9.82
CA GLU A 28 -2.38 -0.72 9.63
C GLU A 28 -2.56 -1.37 8.26
N VAL A 29 -3.81 -1.42 7.77
CA VAL A 29 -4.15 -1.95 6.44
C VAL A 29 -3.54 -1.07 5.37
N LEU A 30 -3.70 0.26 5.50
CA LEU A 30 -3.08 1.22 4.59
C LEU A 30 -1.56 1.07 4.58
N THR A 31 -0.93 1.06 5.76
CA THR A 31 0.53 0.98 5.89
C THR A 31 1.08 -0.31 5.28
N THR A 32 0.44 -1.45 5.56
CA THR A 32 0.83 -2.74 5.00
C THR A 32 0.69 -2.75 3.48
N CYS A 33 -0.44 -2.26 2.96
CA CYS A 33 -0.67 -2.17 1.52
C CYS A 33 0.38 -1.28 0.85
N LEU A 34 0.62 -0.07 1.36
CA LEU A 34 1.64 0.84 0.82
C LEU A 34 3.04 0.19 0.79
N SER A 35 3.41 -0.55 1.84
CA SER A 35 4.69 -1.27 1.90
C SER A 35 4.81 -2.37 0.85
N MET A 36 3.72 -3.08 0.56
CA MET A 36 3.70 -4.12 -0.48
C MET A 36 3.83 -3.49 -1.86
N GLU A 37 3.07 -2.44 -2.13
CA GLU A 37 3.11 -1.74 -3.42
C GLU A 37 4.46 -1.04 -3.65
N ASP A 38 5.10 -0.52 -2.60
CA ASP A 38 6.49 -0.03 -2.68
C ASP A 38 7.50 -1.13 -3.00
N THR A 39 7.22 -2.37 -2.62
CA THR A 39 8.06 -3.52 -3.02
C THR A 39 7.87 -3.84 -4.49
N TYR A 40 6.64 -3.80 -5.00
CA TYR A 40 6.37 -4.01 -6.41
C TYR A 40 6.90 -2.88 -7.30
N LEU A 41 6.84 -1.63 -6.86
CA LEU A 41 7.43 -0.49 -7.58
C LEU A 41 8.94 -0.67 -7.80
N LYS A 42 9.66 -1.27 -6.85
CA LYS A 42 11.09 -1.57 -6.98
C LYS A 42 11.41 -2.61 -8.05
N THR A 43 10.40 -3.36 -8.53
CA THR A 43 10.58 -4.30 -9.65
C THR A 43 10.54 -3.60 -11.01
N CYS A 44 10.03 -2.37 -11.08
CA CYS A 44 10.05 -1.59 -12.30
C CYS A 44 11.43 -1.02 -12.58
N THR A 45 11.82 -0.99 -13.85
CA THR A 45 12.94 -0.15 -14.28
C THR A 45 12.50 1.32 -14.31
N ALA A 46 13.45 2.25 -14.24
CA ALA A 46 13.16 3.68 -14.13
C ALA A 46 12.38 4.27 -15.32
N GLN A 47 12.43 3.62 -16.50
CA GLN A 47 11.70 4.04 -17.70
C GLN A 47 10.59 3.07 -18.10
N ASP A 48 10.32 2.03 -17.29
CA ASP A 48 9.15 1.17 -17.51
C ASP A 48 7.89 1.86 -17.00
N TYR A 49 7.43 2.84 -17.77
CA TYR A 49 6.28 3.67 -17.42
C TYR A 49 4.97 2.87 -17.33
N ALA A 50 4.84 1.75 -18.04
CA ALA A 50 3.70 0.85 -17.90
C ALA A 50 3.71 0.16 -16.53
N CYS A 51 4.87 -0.38 -16.10
CA CYS A 51 5.04 -0.95 -14.78
C CYS A 51 4.80 0.10 -13.67
N LEU A 52 5.40 1.28 -13.80
CA LEU A 52 5.23 2.38 -12.85
C LEU A 52 3.76 2.83 -12.76
N CYS A 53 3.09 3.02 -13.89
CA CYS A 53 1.66 3.34 -13.94
C CYS A 53 0.81 2.27 -13.24
N LYS A 54 1.06 0.99 -13.53
CA LYS A 54 0.35 -0.13 -12.91
C LYS A 54 0.46 -0.09 -11.39
N TRP A 55 1.69 -0.10 -10.86
CA TRP A 55 1.86 -0.22 -9.41
C TRP A 55 1.54 1.07 -8.65
N HIS A 56 1.65 2.26 -9.26
CA HIS A 56 1.08 3.46 -8.65
C HIS A 56 -0.45 3.48 -8.67
N THR A 57 -1.11 2.79 -9.61
CA THR A 57 -2.56 2.59 -9.60
C THR A 57 -2.97 1.68 -8.46
N GLU A 58 -2.28 0.55 -8.28
CA GLU A 58 -2.51 -0.36 -7.15
C GLU A 58 -2.23 0.35 -5.81
N LYS A 59 -1.10 1.07 -5.70
CA LYS A 59 -0.76 1.88 -4.51
C LYS A 59 -1.82 2.92 -4.17
N LEU A 60 -2.51 3.48 -5.16
CA LEU A 60 -3.61 4.40 -4.91
C LEU A 60 -4.84 3.69 -4.31
N SER A 61 -5.14 2.47 -4.74
CA SER A 61 -6.27 1.70 -4.20
C SER A 61 -6.09 1.34 -2.72
N CYS A 62 -4.84 1.31 -2.21
CA CYS A 62 -4.58 1.15 -0.77
C CYS A 62 -5.34 2.19 0.08
N PHE A 63 -5.58 3.39 -0.48
CA PHE A 63 -6.31 4.46 0.19
C PHE A 63 -7.83 4.26 0.19
N ASP A 64 -8.38 3.21 -0.43
CA ASP A 64 -9.81 2.90 -0.35
C ASP A 64 -10.23 2.59 1.10
N SER A 65 -9.31 2.07 1.91
CA SER A 65 -9.48 1.88 3.36
C SER A 65 -9.38 3.20 4.15
N CYS A 66 -8.74 4.23 3.57
CA CYS A 66 -8.41 5.51 4.21
C CYS A 66 -8.57 6.69 3.23
N PRO A 67 -9.78 7.00 2.76
CA PRO A 67 -9.96 7.91 1.62
C PRO A 67 -9.62 9.38 1.93
N GLN A 68 -9.58 9.75 3.21
CA GLN A 68 -9.23 11.10 3.68
C GLN A 68 -7.76 11.23 4.11
N ASP A 69 -6.94 10.19 3.89
CA ASP A 69 -5.51 10.25 4.22
C ASP A 69 -4.79 11.31 3.36
N VAL A 70 -3.94 12.09 4.01
CA VAL A 70 -3.21 13.20 3.40
C VAL A 70 -2.19 12.76 2.34
N GLY A 71 -1.79 11.48 2.35
CA GLY A 71 -0.89 10.89 1.36
C GLY A 71 -1.58 10.54 0.04
N ARG A 72 -2.91 10.38 0.02
CA ARG A 72 -3.66 9.96 -1.18
C ARG A 72 -3.44 10.89 -2.39
N PRO A 73 -3.50 12.23 -2.26
CA PRO A 73 -3.28 13.13 -3.39
C PRO A 73 -1.87 13.02 -4.00
N PHE A 74 -0.86 12.72 -3.18
CA PHE A 74 0.51 12.55 -3.66
C PHE A 74 0.64 11.31 -4.56
N VAL A 75 0.10 10.17 -4.10
CA VAL A 75 0.11 8.92 -4.88
C VAL A 75 -0.74 9.04 -6.15
N GLN A 76 -1.87 9.75 -6.08
CA GLN A 76 -2.68 10.09 -7.26
C GLN A 76 -1.87 10.88 -8.30
N GLY A 77 -1.10 11.89 -7.88
CA GLY A 77 -0.23 12.66 -8.78
C GLY A 77 0.87 11.82 -9.44
N SER A 78 1.50 10.89 -8.69
CA SER A 78 2.47 9.94 -9.25
C SER A 78 1.82 9.03 -10.30
N LYS A 79 0.66 8.44 -9.98
CA LYS A 79 -0.12 7.61 -10.91
C LYS A 79 -0.41 8.37 -12.20
N ASP A 80 -0.99 9.56 -12.10
CA ASP A 80 -1.39 10.33 -13.27
C ASP A 80 -0.18 10.69 -14.15
N THR A 81 0.94 11.06 -13.52
CA THR A 81 2.20 11.34 -14.23
C THR A 81 2.70 10.13 -15.01
N PHE A 82 2.91 8.99 -14.33
CA PHE A 82 3.47 7.81 -14.98
C PHE A 82 2.52 7.20 -16.00
N CYS A 83 1.21 7.20 -15.74
CA CYS A 83 0.23 6.71 -16.69
C CYS A 83 0.09 7.60 -17.93
N SER A 84 0.21 8.93 -17.78
CA SER A 84 0.24 9.84 -18.93
C SER A 84 1.46 9.58 -19.83
N ILE A 85 2.63 9.39 -19.21
CA ILE A 85 3.85 9.04 -19.92
C ILE A 85 3.72 7.66 -20.59
N ALA A 86 3.21 6.65 -19.87
CA ALA A 86 3.00 5.32 -20.42
C ALA A 86 2.10 5.34 -21.66
N LYS A 87 1.00 6.11 -21.63
CA LYS A 87 0.13 6.30 -22.80
C LYS A 87 0.84 6.96 -23.98
N THR A 88 1.85 7.78 -23.73
CA THR A 88 2.61 8.49 -24.77
C THR A 88 3.69 7.60 -25.40
N TYR A 89 4.37 6.75 -24.61
CA TYR A 89 5.57 6.02 -25.04
C TYR A 89 5.40 4.50 -25.19
N ASN A 90 4.34 3.88 -24.65
CA ASN A 90 4.05 2.44 -24.80
C ASN A 90 2.87 2.19 -25.77
N THR A 91 2.87 2.86 -26.93
CA THR A 91 2.01 2.48 -28.08
C THR A 91 2.76 1.50 -28.96
#